data_AF-A0A6M1SUB6-F1
#
_entry.id   AF-A0A6M1SUB6-F1
#
_cell.length_a   1.000
_cell.length_b   1.000
_cell.length_c   1.000
_cell.angle_alpha   90.00
_cell.angle_beta   90.00
_cell.angle_gamma   90.00
#
_symmetry.space_group_name_H-M   'P 1'
#
loop_
_entity.id
_entity.type
_entity.pdbx_description
1 polymer ?
#
loop_
_entity_poly.entity_id
_entity_poly.type
_entity_poly.pdbx_seq_one_letter_code
_entity_poly.pdbx_strand_id
1 'polypeptide(L)'
;MTDDEKDDIRKEFGEAVNMAPAALEKWLETEHSKEVGWPKDRDDDTESVGHHSGRRIVEIKRKKVADLTDDDFAHMRKVVGYVHRHLKQRPSGDITDTKWRYSLMNWGHDPK
;
A
#
# COMPACT_ATOMS: atom_id res chain seq x y z
N MET A 1 -2.63 -4.81 -21.85
CA MET A 1 -3.85 -4.62 -21.06
C MET A 1 -4.80 -3.78 -21.88
N THR A 2 -6.08 -4.15 -21.95
CA THR A 2 -7.12 -3.33 -22.58
C THR A 2 -7.45 -2.12 -21.71
N ASP A 3 -8.16 -1.13 -22.27
CA ASP A 3 -8.58 0.04 -21.49
C ASP A 3 -9.61 -0.34 -20.41
N ASP A 4 -10.53 -1.27 -20.69
CA ASP A 4 -11.46 -1.81 -19.70
C ASP A 4 -10.72 -2.47 -18.52
N GLU A 5 -9.69 -3.29 -18.81
CA GLU A 5 -8.85 -3.90 -17.77
C GLU A 5 -8.14 -2.85 -16.92
N LYS A 6 -7.64 -1.76 -17.54
CA LYS A 6 -6.98 -0.67 -16.83
C LYS A 6 -7.95 0.07 -15.92
N ASP A 7 -9.19 0.26 -16.36
CA ASP A 7 -10.22 0.95 -15.59
C ASP A 7 -10.65 0.13 -14.37
N ASP A 8 -10.83 -1.18 -14.52
CA ASP A 8 -11.14 -2.09 -13.41
C ASP A 8 -10.03 -2.08 -12.35
N ILE A 9 -8.75 -2.16 -12.75
CA ILE A 9 -7.61 -2.10 -11.82
C ILE A 9 -7.60 -0.78 -11.04
N ARG A 10 -7.84 0.35 -11.72
CA ARG A 10 -7.84 1.67 -11.06
C ARG A 10 -8.97 1.76 -10.04
N LYS A 11 -10.14 1.23 -10.37
CA LYS A 11 -11.29 1.20 -9.48
C LYS A 11 -10.98 0.36 -8.23
N GLU A 12 -10.53 -0.88 -8.40
CA GLU A 12 -10.15 -1.76 -7.28
C GLU A 12 -9.04 -1.16 -6.43
N PHE A 13 -8.04 -0.53 -7.06
CA PHE A 13 -6.97 0.16 -6.36
C PHE A 13 -7.48 1.35 -5.55
N GLY A 14 -8.41 2.13 -6.09
CA GLY A 14 -9.05 3.23 -5.39
C GLY A 14 -9.86 2.78 -4.16
N GLU A 15 -10.51 1.61 -4.26
CA GLU A 15 -11.24 0.98 -3.15
C GLU A 15 -10.28 0.43 -2.08
N ALA A 16 -9.18 -0.20 -2.49
CA ALA A 16 -8.19 -0.76 -1.59
C ALA A 16 -7.35 0.31 -0.88
N VAL A 17 -6.97 1.40 -1.55
CA VAL A 17 -6.07 2.43 -1.02
C VAL A 17 -6.88 3.64 -0.53
N ASN A 18 -7.39 3.51 0.70
CA ASN A 18 -8.27 4.50 1.32
C ASN A 18 -7.54 5.71 1.94
N MET A 19 -6.21 5.69 2.03
CA MET A 19 -5.43 6.84 2.52
C MET A 19 -5.20 7.86 1.40
N ALA A 20 -5.32 9.15 1.74
CA ALA A 20 -4.91 10.24 0.87
C ALA A 20 -3.37 10.25 0.70
N PRO A 21 -2.81 10.69 -0.44
CA PRO A 21 -1.37 10.66 -0.68
C PRO A 21 -0.56 11.38 0.40
N ALA A 22 -1.02 12.56 0.85
CA ALA A 22 -0.36 13.32 1.91
C ALA A 22 -0.44 12.62 3.29
N ALA A 23 -1.52 11.90 3.57
CA ALA A 23 -1.66 11.15 4.82
C ALA A 23 -0.74 9.93 4.82
N LEU A 24 -0.64 9.23 3.69
CA LEU A 24 0.29 8.11 3.52
C LEU A 24 1.74 8.58 3.59
N GLU A 25 2.09 9.68 2.93
CA GLU A 25 3.44 10.28 2.99
C GLU A 25 3.85 10.60 4.44
N LYS A 26 2.97 11.29 5.18
CA LYS A 26 3.18 11.57 6.61
C LYS A 26 3.32 10.30 7.45
N TRP A 27 2.52 9.27 7.15
CA TRP A 27 2.62 7.98 7.84
C TRP A 27 3.98 7.32 7.58
N LEU A 28 4.46 7.35 6.34
CA LEU A 28 5.72 6.71 5.95
C LEU A 28 6.94 7.31 6.66
N GLU A 29 6.88 8.58 7.05
CA GLU A 29 7.96 9.24 7.80
C GLU A 29 8.11 8.74 9.25
N THR A 30 7.10 8.05 9.79
CA THR A 30 7.09 7.59 11.19
C THR A 30 8.00 6.38 11.43
N GLU A 31 8.51 6.24 12.65
CA GLU A 31 9.29 5.05 13.05
C GLU A 31 8.45 3.77 12.97
N HIS A 32 7.17 3.82 13.36
CA HIS A 32 6.26 2.68 13.24
C HIS A 32 6.11 2.16 11.80
N SER A 33 6.12 3.06 10.82
CA SER A 33 6.10 2.68 9.41
C SER A 33 7.40 1.97 9.00
N LYS A 34 8.56 2.46 9.45
CA LYS A 34 9.88 1.92 9.12
C LYS A 34 10.14 0.56 9.77
N GLU A 35 9.57 0.32 10.95
CA GLU A 35 9.76 -0.89 11.76
C GLU A 35 8.88 -2.08 11.35
N VAL A 36 7.94 -1.91 10.42
CA VAL A 36 6.99 -2.98 10.03
C VAL A 36 7.14 -3.44 8.59
N GLY A 37 6.90 -4.74 8.40
CA GLY A 37 6.95 -5.41 7.11
C GLY A 37 8.10 -6.42 7.03
N TRP A 38 8.23 -7.04 5.86
CA TRP A 38 9.34 -7.91 5.55
C TRP A 38 10.48 -7.07 4.96
N PRO A 39 11.72 -7.19 5.48
CA PRO A 39 12.85 -6.50 4.88
C PRO A 39 13.07 -7.05 3.46
N LYS A 40 13.49 -6.18 2.54
CA LYS A 40 13.70 -6.56 1.14
C LYS A 40 14.88 -7.53 0.99
N ASP A 41 15.87 -7.42 1.88
CA ASP A 41 17.03 -8.29 2.02
C ASP A 41 17.09 -8.82 3.47
N ARG A 42 17.82 -9.90 3.76
CA ARG A 42 17.88 -10.50 5.12
C ARG A 42 18.76 -9.71 6.12
N ASP A 43 19.08 -8.47 5.81
CA ASP A 43 19.77 -7.55 6.70
C ASP A 43 18.76 -6.59 7.34
N ASP A 44 18.86 -6.42 8.66
CA ASP A 44 17.90 -5.68 9.48
C ASP A 44 17.87 -4.15 9.21
N ASP A 45 18.83 -3.63 8.43
CA ASP A 45 18.90 -2.22 8.02
C ASP A 45 18.26 -1.93 6.65
N THR A 46 17.69 -2.94 5.98
CA THR A 46 17.08 -2.76 4.66
C THR A 46 15.61 -2.41 4.77
N GLU A 47 15.21 -1.35 4.07
CA GLU A 47 13.81 -0.92 3.95
C GLU A 47 12.85 -2.09 3.67
N SER A 48 11.72 -2.09 4.38
CA SER A 48 10.68 -3.10 4.17
C SER A 48 9.97 -2.97 2.82
N VAL A 49 9.55 -4.12 2.26
CA VAL A 49 8.80 -4.16 0.99
C VAL A 49 7.53 -3.32 1.06
N GLY A 50 6.87 -3.30 2.22
CA GLY A 50 5.67 -2.50 2.43
C GLY A 50 5.96 -1.01 2.43
N HIS A 51 6.99 -0.57 3.14
CA HIS A 51 7.39 0.84 3.17
C HIS A 51 7.75 1.36 1.77
N HIS A 52 8.54 0.59 1.02
CA HIS A 52 8.86 0.90 -0.36
C HIS A 52 7.60 0.96 -1.24
N SER A 53 6.67 0.03 -1.05
CA SER A 53 5.38 0.03 -1.76
C SER A 53 4.57 1.28 -1.46
N GLY A 54 4.57 1.75 -0.22
CA GLY A 54 3.90 2.97 0.20
C GLY A 54 4.38 4.20 -0.59
N ARG A 55 5.69 4.36 -0.76
CA ARG A 55 6.23 5.45 -1.59
C ARG A 55 5.76 5.35 -3.04
N ARG A 56 5.77 4.15 -3.60
CA ARG A 56 5.27 3.93 -4.97
C ARG A 56 3.78 4.23 -5.11
N ILE A 57 2.98 3.92 -4.10
CA ILE A 57 1.55 4.28 -4.05
C ILE A 57 1.38 5.81 -4.05
N VAL A 58 2.19 6.55 -3.27
CA VAL A 58 2.16 8.03 -3.28
C VAL A 58 2.47 8.58 -4.67
N GLU A 59 3.52 8.08 -5.33
CA GLU A 59 3.87 8.45 -6.70
C GLU A 59 2.70 8.22 -7.66
N ILE A 60 2.11 7.00 -7.64
CA ILE A 60 1.00 6.61 -8.50
C ILE A 60 -0.22 7.50 -8.27
N LYS A 61 -0.60 7.77 -7.01
CA LYS A 61 -1.78 8.60 -6.71
C LYS A 61 -1.59 10.08 -7.06
N ARG A 62 -0.35 10.53 -7.32
CA ARG A 62 -0.03 11.90 -7.78
C ARG A 62 0.04 12.02 -9.31
N LYS A 63 0.11 10.91 -10.05
CA LYS A 63 0.10 10.91 -11.52
C LYS A 63 -1.30 11.20 -12.06
N LYS A 64 -1.37 11.78 -13.26
CA LYS A 64 -2.60 11.80 -14.06
C LYS A 64 -2.82 10.41 -14.66
N VAL A 65 -4.08 10.06 -14.94
CA VAL A 65 -4.43 8.75 -15.54
C VAL A 65 -3.68 8.52 -16.86
N ALA A 66 -3.50 9.56 -17.67
CA ALA A 66 -2.78 9.49 -18.94
C ALA A 66 -1.27 9.20 -18.78
N ASP A 67 -0.70 9.42 -17.59
CA ASP A 67 0.72 9.23 -17.29
C ASP A 67 1.00 7.86 -16.64
N LEU A 68 -0.04 7.04 -16.44
CA LEU A 68 0.09 5.71 -15.83
C LEU A 68 0.72 4.73 -16.82
N THR A 69 1.78 4.05 -16.36
CA THR A 69 2.48 3.02 -17.14
C THR A 69 1.97 1.63 -16.81
N ASP A 70 2.30 0.65 -17.66
CA ASP A 70 1.95 -0.76 -17.39
C ASP A 70 2.54 -1.26 -16.05
N ASP A 71 3.71 -0.74 -15.64
CA ASP A 71 4.29 -1.01 -14.33
C ASP A 71 3.47 -0.42 -13.17
N ASP A 72 2.84 0.74 -13.36
CA ASP A 72 1.93 1.31 -12.37
C ASP A 72 0.71 0.40 -12.19
N PHE A 73 0.11 -0.08 -13.28
CA PHE A 73 -1.01 -1.01 -13.22
C PHE A 73 -0.62 -2.37 -12.62
N ALA A 74 0.58 -2.88 -12.91
CA ALA A 74 1.11 -4.08 -12.26
C ALA A 74 1.28 -3.87 -10.74
N HIS A 75 1.79 -2.71 -10.34
CA HIS A 75 1.90 -2.35 -8.93
C HIS A 75 0.53 -2.21 -8.24
N MET A 76 -0.44 -1.56 -8.89
CA MET A 76 -1.82 -1.44 -8.38
C MET A 76 -2.43 -2.82 -8.08
N ARG A 77 -2.33 -3.78 -9.01
CA ARG A 77 -2.81 -5.16 -8.77
C ARG A 77 -2.11 -5.82 -7.59
N LYS A 78 -0.79 -5.62 -7.44
CA LYS A 78 -0.03 -6.14 -6.29
C LYS A 78 -0.57 -5.57 -4.97
N VAL A 79 -0.84 -4.27 -4.93
CA VAL A 79 -1.39 -3.57 -3.76
C VAL A 79 -2.77 -4.10 -3.40
N VAL A 80 -3.70 -4.16 -4.36
CA VAL A 80 -5.05 -4.72 -4.16
C VAL A 80 -4.98 -6.13 -3.59
N GLY A 81 -4.16 -6.99 -4.20
CA GLY A 81 -3.99 -8.36 -3.75
C GLY A 81 -3.41 -8.46 -2.33
N TYR A 82 -2.44 -7.61 -1.98
CA TYR A 82 -1.89 -7.55 -0.64
C TYR A 82 -2.94 -7.13 0.38
N VAL A 83 -3.61 -5.99 0.17
CA VAL A 83 -4.63 -5.43 1.07
C VAL A 83 -5.74 -6.45 1.32
N HIS A 84 -6.30 -7.05 0.28
CA HIS A 84 -7.38 -8.05 0.43
C HIS A 84 -6.95 -9.30 1.19
N ARG A 85 -5.72 -9.79 0.99
CA ARG A 85 -5.23 -10.96 1.74
C ARG A 85 -4.94 -10.61 3.19
N HIS A 86 -4.37 -9.45 3.45
CA HIS A 86 -3.98 -9.06 4.81
C HIS A 86 -5.19 -8.65 5.66
N LEU A 87 -6.23 -8.06 5.06
CA LEU A 87 -7.50 -7.80 5.74
C LEU A 87 -8.18 -9.07 6.27
N LYS A 88 -8.06 -10.21 5.56
CA LYS A 88 -8.58 -11.51 6.02
C LYS A 88 -7.84 -12.06 7.24
N GLN A 89 -6.68 -11.49 7.58
CA GLN A 89 -5.86 -11.87 8.73
C GLN A 89 -6.07 -10.94 9.93
N ARG A 90 -7.19 -10.19 9.96
CA ARG A 90 -7.49 -9.23 11.03
C ARG A 90 -7.42 -9.91 12.41
N PRO A 91 -6.59 -9.42 13.35
CA PRO A 91 -6.55 -9.95 14.70
C PRO A 91 -7.84 -9.63 15.45
N SER A 92 -8.16 -10.44 16.47
CA SER A 92 -9.25 -10.14 17.39
C SER A 92 -8.85 -9.01 18.35
N GLY A 93 -9.86 -8.26 18.81
CA GLY A 93 -9.66 -7.16 19.77
C GLY A 93 -9.36 -5.82 19.11
N ASP A 94 -8.72 -4.93 19.87
CA ASP A 94 -8.32 -3.61 19.41
C ASP A 94 -7.13 -3.71 18.43
N ILE A 95 -7.29 -3.07 17.28
CA ILE A 95 -6.32 -3.08 16.19
C ILE A 95 -5.47 -1.80 16.11
N THR A 96 -5.79 -0.78 16.93
CA THR A 96 -5.31 0.60 16.78
C THR A 96 -3.79 0.68 16.69
N ASP A 97 -3.09 0.04 17.62
CA ASP A 97 -1.63 0.07 17.73
C ASP A 97 -1.01 -1.30 17.46
N THR A 98 -1.34 -1.88 16.29
CA THR A 98 -0.87 -3.22 15.92
C THR A 98 0.02 -3.20 14.69
N LYS A 99 1.03 -4.09 14.67
CA LYS A 99 1.86 -4.32 13.47
C LYS A 99 1.03 -4.68 12.24
N TRP A 100 -0.12 -5.34 12.43
CA TRP A 100 -1.06 -5.66 11.36
C TRP A 100 -1.64 -4.39 10.70
N ARG A 101 -2.16 -3.46 11.52
CA ARG A 101 -2.70 -2.18 11.02
C ARG A 101 -1.59 -1.35 10.38
N TYR A 102 -0.45 -1.23 11.05
CA TYR A 102 0.70 -0.46 10.54
C TYR A 102 1.20 -1.00 9.20
N SER A 103 1.22 -2.32 9.04
CA SER A 103 1.57 -2.93 7.76
C SER A 103 0.55 -2.58 6.67
N LEU A 104 -0.75 -2.64 6.94
CA LEU A 104 -1.77 -2.18 5.98
C LEU A 104 -1.62 -0.70 5.62
N MET A 105 -1.27 0.15 6.60
CA MET A 105 -1.04 1.58 6.36
C MET A 105 0.18 1.84 5.47
N ASN A 106 1.25 1.02 5.56
CA ASN A 106 2.36 1.07 4.59
C ASN A 106 1.89 0.77 3.16
N TRP A 107 0.80 0.04 2.99
CA TRP A 107 0.15 -0.23 1.71
C TRP A 107 -1.00 0.73 1.39
N GLY A 108 -1.10 1.85 2.13
CA GLY A 108 -2.07 2.91 1.92
C GLY A 108 -3.51 2.56 2.31
N HIS A 109 -3.70 1.50 3.10
CA HIS A 109 -4.99 1.12 3.67
C HIS A 109 -4.97 1.33 5.19
N ASP A 110 -5.80 2.23 5.70
CA ASP A 110 -6.02 2.42 7.13
C ASP A 110 -7.32 1.72 7.55
N PRO A 111 -7.27 0.53 8.17
CA PRO A 111 -8.44 -0.16 8.70
C PRO A 111 -8.92 0.52 9.99
N LYS A 112 -10.24 0.70 10.09
CA LYS A 112 -10.91 1.15 11.32
C LYS A 112 -11.56 -0.04 12.06
#